data_AF-A0AA50E016-F1
#
_entry.id   AF-A0AA50E016-F1
#
_cell.length_a   1.000
_cell.length_b   1.000
_cell.length_c   1.000
_cell.angle_alpha   90.00
_cell.angle_beta   90.00
_cell.angle_gamma   90.00
#
_symmetry.space_group_name_H-M   'P 1'
#
loop_
_entity.id
_entity.type
_entity.pdbx_description
1 polymer ?
#
loop_
_entity_poly.entity_id
_entity_poly.type
_entity_poly.pdbx_seq_one_letter_code
_entity_poly.pdbx_strand_id
1 'polypeptide(L)'
;MRLHSLIMAAAEGSACFALSYDPKVSRLMAEVGLPGRELADLPRDSNELSQVWQGHFRQRQPSTGVEFLQKSALQHQTLLQKIFVD
;
A
#
# COMPACT_ATOMS: atom_id res chain seq x y z
N MET A 1 10.73 6.63 4.45
CA MET A 1 10.50 5.89 5.72
C MET A 1 9.07 5.37 5.90
N ARG A 2 8.03 6.00 5.31
CA ARG A 2 6.62 5.57 5.48
C ARG A 2 6.20 4.36 4.62
N LEU A 3 7.03 3.97 3.64
CA LEU A 3 6.72 2.84 2.76
C LEU A 3 6.65 1.51 3.52
N HIS A 4 7.66 1.20 4.34
CA HIS A 4 7.71 -0.07 5.07
C HIS A 4 6.53 -0.25 6.03
N SER A 5 6.12 0.81 6.73
CA SER A 5 4.93 0.75 7.60
C SER A 5 3.65 0.46 6.83
N LEU A 6 3.51 0.97 5.59
CA LEU A 6 2.35 0.67 4.75
C LEU A 6 2.38 -0.76 4.23
N ILE A 7 3.56 -1.27 3.86
CA ILE A 7 3.73 -2.69 3.47
C ILE A 7 3.33 -3.61 4.63
N MET A 8 3.83 -3.35 5.84
CA MET A 8 3.49 -4.15 7.02
C MET A 8 1.99 -4.07 7.34
N ALA A 9 1.41 -2.87 7.30
CA ALA A 9 -0.01 -2.68 7.56
C ALA A 9 -0.88 -3.44 6.54
N ALA A 10 -0.55 -3.36 5.25
CA ALA A 10 -1.24 -4.10 4.21
C ALA A 10 -1.07 -5.63 4.38
N ALA A 11 0.12 -6.09 4.74
CA ALA A 11 0.40 -7.51 4.99
C ALA A 11 -0.41 -8.10 6.15
N GLU A 12 -0.63 -7.33 7.21
CA GLU A 12 -1.42 -7.72 8.38
C GLU A 12 -2.92 -7.43 8.21
N GLY A 13 -3.36 -6.97 7.04
CA GLY A 13 -4.76 -6.58 6.80
C GLY A 13 -5.22 -5.40 7.66
N SER A 14 -4.29 -4.62 8.20
CA SER A 14 -4.58 -3.46 9.03
C SER A 14 -5.10 -2.31 8.17
N ALA A 15 -6.21 -1.72 8.61
CA ALA A 15 -6.73 -0.52 7.97
C ALA A 15 -5.67 0.59 8.03
N CYS A 16 -5.28 1.09 6.86
CA CYS A 16 -4.32 2.18 6.75
C CYS A 16 -4.68 3.06 5.57
N PHE A 17 -4.19 4.30 5.59
CA PHE A 17 -4.41 5.26 4.52
C PHE A 17 -3.11 5.99 4.24
N ALA A 18 -2.69 5.97 2.99
CA ALA A 18 -1.41 6.50 2.59
C ALA A 18 -1.46 8.00 2.28
N LEU A 19 -0.39 8.70 2.65
CA LEU A 19 -0.09 10.06 2.20
C LEU A 19 1.23 10.00 1.45
N SER A 20 1.19 10.30 0.16
CA SER A 20 2.32 10.07 -0.74
C SER A 20 2.88 11.37 -1.32
N TYR A 21 4.20 11.46 -1.36
CA TYR A 21 4.96 12.33 -2.27
C TYR A 21 6.12 11.54 -2.88
N ASP A 22 6.17 10.23 -2.60
CA ASP A 22 7.24 9.32 -2.97
C ASP A 22 6.65 8.36 -4.01
N PRO A 23 7.19 8.31 -5.23
CA PRO A 23 6.67 7.44 -6.28
C PRO A 23 6.53 5.97 -5.87
N LYS A 24 7.34 5.49 -4.92
CA LYS A 24 7.23 4.12 -4.41
C LYS A 24 5.96 3.89 -3.60
N VAL A 25 5.52 4.90 -2.84
CA VAL A 25 4.27 4.83 -2.07
C VAL A 25 3.08 4.92 -3.01
N SER A 26 3.11 5.83 -3.99
CA SER A 26 2.10 5.93 -5.05
C SER A 26 1.93 4.60 -5.79
N ARG A 27 3.06 3.97 -6.15
CA ARG A 27 3.07 2.66 -6.81
C ARG A 27 2.45 1.58 -5.91
N LEU A 28 2.86 1.50 -4.65
CA LEU A 28 2.32 0.55 -3.68
C LEU A 28 0.80 0.72 -3.53
N MET A 29 0.31 1.97 -3.44
CA MET A 29 -1.11 2.27 -3.32
C MET A 29 -1.91 1.67 -4.48
N ALA A 30 -1.44 1.86 -5.71
CA ALA A 30 -2.07 1.30 -6.89
C ALA A 30 -1.98 -0.23 -6.94
N GLU A 31 -0.83 -0.82 -6.58
CA GLU A 31 -0.60 -2.27 -6.66
C GLU A 31 -1.40 -3.08 -5.64
N VAL A 32 -1.58 -2.56 -4.42
CA VAL A 32 -2.30 -3.28 -3.35
C VAL A 32 -3.70 -2.77 -3.08
N GLY A 33 -4.18 -1.80 -3.88
CA GLY A 33 -5.48 -1.15 -3.67
C GLY A 33 -5.55 -0.40 -2.34
N LEU A 34 -4.43 0.19 -1.90
CA LEU A 34 -4.37 0.90 -0.63
C LEU A 34 -5.03 2.27 -0.77
N PRO A 35 -6.00 2.62 0.09
CA PRO A 35 -6.58 3.96 0.07
C PRO A 35 -5.52 4.98 0.45
N GLY A 36 -5.55 6.15 -0.19
CA GLY A 36 -4.57 7.20 0.06
C GLY A 36 -4.73 8.40 -0.86
N ARG A 37 -3.87 9.40 -0.66
CA ARG A 37 -3.80 10.62 -1.46
C ARG A 37 -2.35 11.00 -1.73
N GLU A 38 -2.10 11.53 -2.91
CA GLU A 38 -0.89 12.31 -3.17
C GLU A 38 -0.97 13.64 -2.39
N LEU A 39 0.16 14.09 -1.84
CA LEU A 39 0.25 15.36 -1.12
C LEU A 39 -0.11 16.55 -2.03
N ALA A 40 0.19 16.44 -3.32
CA ALA A 40 -0.18 17.44 -4.32
C ALA A 40 -1.70 17.56 -4.50
N ASP A 41 -2.46 16.50 -4.20
CA ASP A 41 -3.90 16.41 -4.39
C ASP A 41 -4.67 16.51 -3.06
N LEU A 42 -4.02 16.94 -1.98
CA LEU A 42 -4.68 17.15 -0.71
C LEU A 42 -5.68 18.31 -0.81
N PRO A 43 -6.85 18.18 -0.18
CA PRO A 43 -7.83 19.24 -0.19
C PRO A 43 -7.32 20.39 0.70
N ARG A 44 -7.73 21.62 0.37
CA ARG A 44 -7.42 22.78 1.22
C ARG A 44 -8.22 22.77 2.52
N ASP A 45 -9.39 22.13 2.51
CA ASP A 45 -10.23 21.97 3.70
C ASP A 45 -9.86 20.68 4.45
N SER A 46 -9.42 20.83 5.70
CA SER A 46 -9.11 19.71 6.59
C SER A 46 -10.32 18.83 6.91
N ASN A 47 -11.53 19.37 6.84
CA ASN A 47 -12.75 18.61 7.07
C ASN A 47 -12.99 17.57 5.97
N GLU A 48 -12.69 17.93 4.71
CA GLU A 48 -12.82 17.00 3.58
C GLU A 48 -11.88 15.79 3.75
N LEU A 49 -10.60 16.05 4.07
CA LEU A 49 -9.64 14.98 4.34
C LEU A 49 -10.08 14.10 5.51
N SER A 50 -10.56 14.71 6.60
CA SER A 50 -11.00 14.01 7.80
C SER A 50 -12.23 13.12 7.52
N GLN A 51 -13.18 13.59 6.73
CA GLN A 51 -14.37 12.81 6.35
C GLN A 51 -14.00 11.59 5.51
N VAL A 52 -13.13 11.77 4.51
CA VAL A 52 -12.62 10.65 3.68
C VAL A 52 -11.93 9.62 4.56
N TRP A 53 -11.03 10.06 5.45
CA TRP A 53 -10.35 9.16 6.39
C TRP A 53 -11.33 8.38 7.27
N GLN A 54 -12.25 9.08 7.94
CA GLN A 54 -13.23 8.44 8.81
C GLN A 54 -14.17 7.49 8.06
N GLY A 55 -14.49 7.79 6.80
CA GLY A 55 -15.27 6.91 5.93
C GLY A 55 -14.57 5.58 5.69
N HIS A 56 -13.30 5.63 5.29
CA HIS A 56 -12.48 4.43 5.06
C HIS A 56 -12.30 3.59 6.33
N PHE A 57 -11.94 4.21 7.45
CA PHE A 57 -11.72 3.48 8.70
C PHE A 57 -13.00 2.88 9.29
N ARG A 58 -14.18 3.44 9.01
CA ARG A 58 -15.46 2.83 9.37
C ARG A 58 -15.77 1.58 8.55
N GLN A 59 -15.44 1.58 7.26
CA GLN A 59 -15.71 0.44 6.38
C GLN A 59 -14.67 -0.67 6.52
N ARG A 60 -13.43 -0.34 6.97
CA ARG A 60 -12.30 -1.29 7.12
C ARG A 60 -12.07 -2.15 5.87
N GLN A 61 -11.99 -1.51 4.70
CA GLN A 61 -11.69 -2.24 3.47
C GLN A 61 -10.25 -2.77 3.51
N PRO A 62 -10.04 -4.09 3.37
CA PRO A 62 -8.71 -4.66 3.31
C PRO A 62 -8.04 -4.35 1.96
N SER A 63 -6.71 -4.30 1.95
CA SER A 63 -5.92 -4.25 0.71
C SER A 63 -6.07 -5.56 -0.07
N THR A 64 -6.22 -5.48 -1.39
CA THR A 64 -6.60 -6.62 -2.25
C THR A 64 -5.44 -7.20 -3.08
N GLY A 65 -4.30 -6.52 -3.16
CA GLY A 65 -3.17 -6.93 -4.04
C GLY A 65 -1.96 -7.55 -3.32
N VAL A 66 -2.00 -7.71 -1.99
CA VAL A 66 -0.86 -8.20 -1.21
C VAL A 66 -0.46 -9.63 -1.60
N GLU A 67 -1.43 -10.52 -1.77
CA GLU A 67 -1.19 -11.93 -2.14
C GLU A 67 -0.48 -12.06 -3.50
N PHE A 68 -0.85 -11.20 -4.45
CA PHE A 68 -0.21 -11.15 -5.76
C PHE A 68 1.28 -10.81 -5.65
N LEU A 69 1.62 -9.78 -4.85
CA LEU A 69 3.01 -9.39 -4.63
C LEU A 69 3.81 -10.48 -3.91
N GLN A 70 3.22 -11.13 -2.91
CA GLN A 70 3.85 -12.27 -2.23
C GLN A 70 4.16 -13.40 -3.20
N LYS A 71 3.18 -13.79 -4.03
CA LYS A 71 3.36 -14.85 -5.04
C LYS A 71 4.44 -14.49 -6.06
N SER A 72 4.46 -13.25 -6.56
CA SER A 72 5.47 -12.78 -7.50
C SER A 72 6.87 -12.79 -6.87
N ALA A 73 7.01 -12.33 -5.62
CA ALA A 73 8.28 -12.36 -4.91
C ALA A 73 8.83 -13.79 -4.73
N LEU A 74 7.97 -14.75 -4.38
CA LEU A 74 8.35 -16.16 -4.27
C LEU A 74 8.79 -16.76 -5.61
N GLN A 75 8.11 -16.42 -6.70
CA GLN A 75 8.52 -16.85 -8.04
C GLN A 75 9.91 -16.32 -8.41
N HIS A 76 10.19 -15.05 -8.12
CA HIS A 76 11.52 -14.47 -8.33
C HIS A 76 12.57 -15.14 -7.45
N GLN A 77 12.27 -15.44 -6.18
CA GLN A 77 13.18 -16.17 -5.30
C GLN A 77 13.54 -17.54 -5.88
N THR A 78 12.55 -18.32 -6.34
CA THR A 78 12.79 -19.62 -6.98
C THR A 78 13.67 -19.49 -8.22
N LEU A 79 13.45 -18.47 -9.05
CA LEU A 79 14.28 -18.23 -10.24
C LEU A 79 15.73 -17.91 -9.85
N LEU A 80 15.93 -17.03 -8.86
CA LEU A 80 17.26 -16.67 -8.38
C LEU A 80 18.01 -17.87 -7.81
N GLN A 81 17.32 -18.73 -7.05
CA GLN A 81 17.92 -19.96 -6.52
C GLN A 81 18.41 -20.89 -7.65
N LYS A 82 17.64 -21.06 -8.72
CA LYS A 82 18.04 -21.86 -9.89
C LYS A 82 19.24 -21.29 -10.67
N ILE A 83 19.47 -19.98 -10.60
CA ILE A 83 20.54 -19.33 -11.37
C ILE A 83 21.83 -19.23 -10.56
N PHE A 84 21.73 -19.03 -9.24
CA PHE A 84 22.86 -18.65 -8.39
C PHE A 84 23.27 -19.71 -7.35
N VAL A 85 22.49 -20.77 -7.15
CA VAL A 85 22.75 -21.81 -6.13
C VAL A 85 22.97 -23.21 -6.74
N ASP A 86 22.73 -23.37 -8.05
CA ASP A 86 23.29 -24.45 -8.87
C ASP A 86 24.69 -24.06 -9.38
#